data_AF-A0A2E8TDZ2-F1
#
_entry.id   AF-A0A2E8TDZ2-F1
#
_cell.length_a   1.000
_cell.length_b   1.000
_cell.length_c   1.000
_cell.angle_alpha   90.00
_cell.angle_beta   90.00
_cell.angle_gamma   90.00
#
_symmetry.space_group_name_H-M   'P 1'
#
loop_
_entity.id
_entity.type
_entity.pdbx_description
1 polymer ?
#
loop_
_entity_poly.entity_id
_entity_poly.type
_entity_poly.pdbx_seq_one_letter_code
_entity_poly.pdbx_strand_id
1 'polypeptide(L)'
;MSERAVWVDESICIGCRYCAHVAGNTFVVEPHLGRSRAIRQDGDSTECIQEAIDTCPVDCIHWVPFEELETLRSDLIRQDL
;
A
#
# COMPACT_ATOMS: atom_id res chain seq x y z
N MET A 1 -15.68 1.04 -12.75
CA MET A 1 -14.85 0.29 -11.77
C MET A 1 -13.41 0.59 -12.13
N SER A 2 -12.58 1.02 -11.20
CA SER A 2 -11.17 1.31 -11.47
C SER A 2 -10.45 0.01 -11.81
N GLU A 3 -9.77 -0.04 -12.97
CA GLU A 3 -9.03 -1.23 -13.42
C GLU A 3 -7.76 -1.50 -12.60
N ARG A 4 -7.35 -0.51 -11.78
CA ARG A 4 -6.14 -0.54 -10.97
C ARG A 4 -6.48 -0.30 -9.51
N ALA A 5 -5.66 -0.89 -8.66
CA ALA A 5 -5.65 -0.75 -7.22
C ALA A 5 -4.23 -0.41 -6.76
N VAL A 6 -4.12 0.30 -5.64
CA VAL A 6 -2.88 0.45 -4.90
C VAL A 6 -2.69 -0.72 -3.94
N TRP A 7 -1.49 -1.27 -3.95
CA TRP A 7 -1.02 -2.35 -3.12
C TRP A 7 0.24 -1.91 -2.36
N VAL A 8 0.38 -2.38 -1.12
CA VAL A 8 1.59 -2.17 -0.32
C VAL A 8 2.20 -3.54 -0.06
N ASP A 9 3.46 -3.73 -0.47
CA ASP A 9 4.24 -4.89 -0.08
C ASP A 9 4.71 -4.73 1.37
N GLU A 10 3.97 -5.37 2.27
CA GLU A 10 4.25 -5.29 3.70
C GLU A 10 5.56 -5.98 4.08
N SER A 11 6.07 -6.92 3.27
CA SER A 11 7.27 -7.70 3.59
C SER A 11 8.53 -6.82 3.67
N ILE A 12 8.63 -5.84 2.77
CA ILE A 12 9.74 -4.90 2.65
C ILE A 12 9.43 -3.53 3.26
N CYS A 13 8.18 -3.27 3.67
CA CYS A 13 7.81 -2.01 4.27
C CYS A 13 8.56 -1.78 5.59
N ILE A 14 9.33 -0.69 5.67
CA ILE A 14 10.11 -0.31 6.85
C ILE A 14 9.38 0.62 7.82
N GLY A 15 8.11 0.94 7.55
CA GLY A 15 7.30 1.76 8.46
C GLY A 15 7.70 3.23 8.53
N CYS A 16 8.15 3.84 7.43
CA CYS A 16 8.54 5.26 7.38
C CYS A 16 7.37 6.25 7.58
N ARG A 17 6.13 5.77 7.45
CA ARG A 17 4.85 6.49 7.69
C ARG A 17 4.52 7.66 6.75
N TYR A 18 5.37 7.97 5.76
CA TYR A 18 5.11 9.07 4.82
C TYR A 18 3.80 8.88 4.06
N CYS A 19 3.55 7.67 3.55
CA CYS A 19 2.33 7.33 2.81
C CYS A 19 1.04 7.59 3.61
N ALA A 20 1.02 7.25 4.90
CA ALA A 20 -0.12 7.54 5.79
C ALA A 20 -0.25 9.02 6.16
N HIS A 21 0.81 9.81 6.00
CA HIS A 21 0.76 11.26 6.21
C HIS A 21 0.18 11.99 4.99
N VAL A 22 0.61 11.62 3.78
CA VAL A 22 0.16 12.26 2.53
C VAL A 22 -1.23 11.77 2.09
N ALA A 23 -1.53 10.48 2.27
CA ALA A 23 -2.77 9.84 1.82
C ALA A 23 -3.35 8.94 2.93
N GLY A 24 -3.69 9.56 4.06
CA GLY A 24 -4.14 8.88 5.28
C GLY A 24 -5.53 8.23 5.20
N ASN A 25 -6.33 8.52 4.17
CA ASN A 25 -7.59 7.79 3.94
C ASN A 25 -7.36 6.52 3.11
N THR A 26 -6.24 6.45 2.39
CA THR A 26 -5.82 5.33 1.53
C THR A 26 -4.91 4.37 2.27
N PHE A 27 -3.94 4.90 3.02
CA PHE A 27 -2.92 4.12 3.73
C PHE A 27 -3.03 4.25 5.25
N VAL A 28 -2.82 3.15 5.96
CA VAL A 28 -2.70 3.11 7.41
C VAL A 28 -1.43 2.40 7.82
N VAL A 29 -0.83 2.81 8.93
CA VAL A 29 0.28 2.08 9.55
C VAL A 29 -0.27 1.15 10.61
N GLU A 30 0.02 -0.14 10.47
CA GLU A 30 -0.36 -1.19 11.42
C GLU A 30 0.44 -1.01 12.72
N PRO A 31 -0.21 -1.03 13.90
CA PRO A 31 0.42 -0.67 15.18
C PRO A 31 1.41 -1.69 15.73
N HIS A 32 1.33 -2.98 15.37
CA HIS A 32 2.17 -4.04 15.94
C HIS A 32 3.52 -4.17 15.24
N LEU A 33 3.53 -4.24 13.91
CA LEU A 33 4.70 -4.39 13.06
C LEU A 33 5.20 -3.05 12.51
N GLY A 34 4.39 -1.99 12.61
CA GLY A 34 4.73 -0.67 12.07
C GLY A 34 4.70 -0.60 10.55
N ARG A 35 4.16 -1.62 9.87
CA ARG A 35 4.10 -1.73 8.40
C ARG A 35 2.90 -0.96 7.86
N SER A 36 3.04 -0.36 6.68
CA SER A 36 1.93 0.33 6.02
C SER A 36 1.03 -0.67 5.27
N ARG A 37 -0.27 -0.36 5.16
CA ARG A 37 -1.28 -1.14 4.44
C ARG A 37 -2.21 -0.21 3.66
N ALA A 38 -2.59 -0.61 2.45
CA ALA A 38 -3.66 0.03 1.70
C ALA A 38 -5.04 -0.45 2.21
N ILE A 39 -5.83 0.47 2.76
CA ILE A 39 -7.18 0.18 3.29
C ILE A 39 -8.30 0.59 2.34
N ARG A 40 -8.04 1.57 1.46
CA ARG A 40 -9.01 2.08 0.48
C ARG A 40 -8.29 2.41 -0.81
N GLN A 41 -8.95 2.13 -1.92
CA GLN A 41 -8.38 2.32 -3.27
C GLN A 41 -8.63 3.73 -3.81
N ASP A 42 -9.61 4.42 -3.20
CA ASP A 42 -10.16 5.72 -3.57
C ASP A 42 -10.32 6.62 -2.33
N GLY A 43 -9.51 6.39 -1.30
CA GLY A 43 -9.58 7.15 -0.05
C GLY A 43 -9.16 8.61 -0.22
N ASP A 44 -8.15 8.84 -1.07
CA ASP A 44 -7.59 10.16 -1.39
C ASP A 44 -7.53 10.37 -2.90
N SER A 45 -7.10 11.56 -3.32
CA SER A 45 -6.90 11.86 -4.74
C SER A 45 -5.79 10.98 -5.35
N THR A 46 -5.91 10.64 -6.63
CA THR A 46 -4.87 9.89 -7.35
C THR A 46 -3.50 10.57 -7.28
N GLU A 47 -3.45 11.91 -7.22
CA GLU A 47 -2.21 12.68 -7.06
C GLU A 47 -1.56 12.41 -5.70
N CYS A 48 -2.31 12.42 -4.61
CA CYS A 48 -1.78 12.09 -3.27
C CYS A 48 -1.30 10.63 -3.19
N ILE A 49 -2.03 9.70 -3.83
CA ILE A 49 -1.64 8.29 -3.86
C ILE A 49 -0.36 8.11 -4.69
N GLN A 50 -0.25 8.81 -5.82
CA GLN A 50 0.95 8.78 -6.65
C GLN A 50 2.16 9.38 -5.90
N GLU A 51 1.97 10.49 -5.18
CA GLU A 51 3.04 11.07 -4.35
C GLU A 51 3.51 10.09 -3.26
N ALA A 52 2.57 9.37 -2.62
CA ALA A 52 2.90 8.35 -1.63
C ALA A 52 3.75 7.23 -2.22
N ILE A 53 3.44 6.81 -3.46
CA ILE A 53 4.17 5.79 -4.21
C ILE A 53 5.58 6.30 -4.52
N ASP A 54 5.69 7.47 -5.13
CA ASP A 54 6.96 8.03 -5.61
C ASP A 54 7.93 8.41 -4.48
N THR A 55 7.40 8.66 -3.27
CA THR A 55 8.20 9.07 -2.10
C THR A 55 8.57 7.89 -1.20
N CYS A 56 8.10 6.67 -1.50
CA CYS A 56 8.41 5.51 -0.66
C CYS A 56 9.91 5.18 -0.72
N PRO A 57 10.66 5.23 0.40
CA PRO A 57 12.11 5.08 0.39
C PRO A 57 12.61 3.66 0.03
N VAL A 58 11.70 2.69 0.01
CA VAL A 58 11.98 1.28 -0.30
C VAL A 58 11.09 0.78 -1.44
N ASP A 59 10.43 1.69 -2.16
CA ASP A 59 9.55 1.38 -3.30
C ASP A 59 8.50 0.29 -3.01
N CYS A 60 7.97 0.21 -1.79
CA CYS A 60 7.05 -0.87 -1.40
C CYS A 60 5.58 -0.64 -1.74
N ILE A 61 5.24 0.36 -2.57
CA ILE A 61 3.86 0.71 -2.91
C ILE A 61 3.71 0.69 -4.42
N HIS A 62 2.71 -0.01 -4.93
CA HIS A 62 2.56 -0.24 -6.36
C HIS A 62 1.11 -0.09 -6.83
N TRP A 63 0.93 0.44 -8.04
CA TRP A 63 -0.30 0.25 -8.79
C TRP A 63 -0.31 -1.15 -9.42
N VAL A 64 -1.36 -1.91 -9.13
CA VAL A 64 -1.57 -3.27 -9.62
C VAL A 64 -2.96 -3.39 -10.23
N PRO A 65 -3.21 -4.36 -11.12
CA PRO A 65 -4.57 -4.69 -11.56
C PRO A 65 -5.44 -5.07 -10.36
N PHE A 66 -6.69 -4.61 -10.33
CA PHE A 66 -7.58 -4.89 -9.21
C PHE A 66 -7.78 -6.41 -8.97
N GLU A 67 -7.79 -7.20 -10.05
CA GLU A 67 -7.90 -8.66 -10.01
C GLU A 67 -6.70 -9.38 -9.38
N GLU A 68 -5.53 -8.75 -9.34
CA GLU A 68 -4.32 -9.34 -8.76
C GLU A 68 -4.24 -9.15 -7.24
N LEU A 69 -5.03 -8.25 -6.65
CA LEU A 69 -4.99 -7.93 -5.21
C LEU A 69 -5.10 -9.17 -4.32
N GLU A 70 -6.03 -10.08 -4.63
CA GLU A 70 -6.25 -11.28 -3.81
C GLU A 70 -5.09 -12.27 -3.91
N THR A 71 -4.45 -12.36 -5.08
CA THR A 71 -3.24 -13.18 -5.27
C THR A 71 -2.06 -12.58 -4.50
N LEU A 72 -1.83 -11.28 -4.62
CA LEU A 72 -0.76 -10.57 -3.89
C LEU A 72 -0.91 -10.69 -2.38
N ARG A 73 -2.13 -10.58 -1.86
CA ARG A 73 -2.44 -10.83 -0.44
C ARG A 73 -2.13 -12.26 -0.02
N SER A 74 -2.52 -13.24 -0.83
CA SER A 74 -2.26 -14.65 -0.56
C SER A 74 -0.76 -14.96 -0.57
N ASP A 75 -0.01 -14.35 -1.47
CA ASP A 75 1.44 -14.51 -1.56
C ASP A 75 2.16 -13.84 -0.39
N LEU A 76 1.73 -12.65 0.03
CA LEU A 76 2.24 -11.99 1.22
C LEU A 76 2.05 -12.86 2.47
N ILE A 77 0.87 -13.46 2.65
CA ILE A 77 0.59 -14.39 3.77
C ILE A 77 1.52 -15.61 3.69
N ARG A 78 1.83 -16.10 2.49
CA ARG A 78 2.76 -17.23 2.31
C ARG A 78 4.20 -16.86 2.64
N GLN A 79 4.62 -15.62 2.43
CA GLN A 79 5.97 -15.14 2.70
C GLN A 79 6.24 -14.86 4.19
N ASP A 80 5.20 -14.61 4.99
CA ASP A 80 5.29 -14.38 6.44
C ASP A 80 5.24 -15.70 7.25
N LEU A 81 5.16 -16.87 6.58
CA LEU A 81 5.20 -18.23 7.16
C LEU A 81 6.61 -18.84 7.19
#